data_AF-A0A1C1CCA2-F1
#
_entry.id   AF-A0A1C1CCA2-F1
#
_cell.length_a   1.000
_cell.length_b   1.000
_cell.length_c   1.000
_cell.angle_alpha   90.00
_cell.angle_beta   90.00
_cell.angle_gamma   90.00
#
_symmetry.space_group_name_H-M   'P 1'
#
loop_
_entity.id
_entity.type
_entity.pdbx_description
1 polymer ?
#
loop_
_entity_poly.entity_id
_entity_poly.type
_entity_poly.pdbx_seq_one_letter_code
_entity_poly.pdbx_strand_id
1 'polypeptide(L)'
;MEGIPVQRRGNVQRAEWRQKCRQILAQYLRKSVEPAEVRLQPHEDDGYVWIRQPDREHLFTRPLSKHSTSVYMQLCREVGPSIEAIPHPGLERILPEHRSKRIRVSGSILDLTSQISQLQSETEKLANQLSFSEDQTRRERVLRQEAEEKARRLEGELSTARMDMVQLQQENTCLLSVNERITKRMKRSDDQTASYKRKLPFNPPSPQEHPHKRLSLDSPLSWEEEFFANSKGISDRIRASDVDREPLRFHETLLELVYPFNHPVPDAPAQVWFARGETGVYAVKLYKPYTDDEAESQVARLSDPKPSLQKVRHDFSPFALETRAYERIRKLCPTPQQSFFRRYHGTIEIPPSPVRRSSVRTSRRQGIVFDVLTPGLEGRHLHSGRVIGDFAPHAKILHTELAKLDISPLEKRWYLSVLNDRLRMAMSAHTLGILHGDIKPDCFGLPDSPHDIVLHDFSRAYTFTRERPCAMNGIRRLRSFECAVEVERRNIRSCVHEM
;
A
#
# COMPACT_ATOMS: atom_id res chain seq x y z
N MET A 1 49.84 -9.89 -25.92
CA MET A 1 48.50 -9.36 -25.67
C MET A 1 48.19 -9.59 -24.20
N GLU A 2 48.17 -8.51 -23.42
CA GLU A 2 47.92 -8.53 -21.99
C GLU A 2 46.51 -9.07 -21.69
N GLY A 3 46.42 -10.07 -20.81
CA GLY A 3 45.16 -10.68 -20.42
C GLY A 3 44.31 -9.70 -19.59
N ILE A 4 43.11 -9.40 -20.05
CA ILE A 4 42.14 -8.57 -19.34
C ILE A 4 41.74 -9.30 -18.03
N PRO A 5 41.95 -8.71 -16.85
CA PRO A 5 41.60 -9.34 -15.59
C PRO A 5 40.08 -9.35 -15.38
N VAL A 6 39.48 -10.53 -15.33
CA VAL A 6 38.05 -10.73 -15.02
C VAL A 6 37.80 -10.29 -13.57
N GLN A 7 37.10 -9.16 -13.38
CA GLN A 7 36.71 -8.68 -12.05
C GLN A 7 35.64 -9.60 -11.44
N ARG A 8 35.88 -10.07 -10.20
CA ARG A 8 34.89 -10.84 -9.42
C ARG A 8 33.66 -9.96 -9.14
N ARG A 9 32.45 -10.49 -9.35
CA ARG A 9 31.14 -9.81 -9.19
C ARG A 9 30.99 -9.01 -7.89
N GLY A 10 31.55 -9.51 -6.78
CA GLY A 10 31.52 -8.82 -5.49
C GLY A 10 32.32 -7.51 -5.44
N ASN A 11 33.41 -7.40 -6.23
CA ASN A 11 34.20 -6.17 -6.30
C ASN A 11 33.46 -5.07 -7.07
N VAL A 12 32.69 -5.44 -8.10
CA VAL A 12 31.86 -4.50 -8.87
C VAL A 12 30.76 -3.92 -7.98
N GLN A 13 29.99 -4.78 -7.30
CA GLN A 13 28.96 -4.32 -6.36
C GLN A 13 29.53 -3.44 -5.25
N ARG A 14 30.69 -3.78 -4.69
CA ARG A 14 31.35 -2.96 -3.67
C ARG A 14 31.75 -1.59 -4.22
N ALA A 15 32.24 -1.52 -5.46
CA ALA A 15 32.58 -0.26 -6.11
C ALA A 15 31.35 0.62 -6.38
N GLU A 16 30.24 0.02 -6.85
CA GLU A 16 28.96 0.72 -7.07
C GLU A 16 28.41 1.30 -5.76
N TRP A 17 28.35 0.49 -4.69
CA TRP A 17 27.88 0.96 -3.38
C TRP A 17 28.79 2.03 -2.78
N ARG A 18 30.10 1.92 -2.96
CA ARG A 18 31.05 2.95 -2.54
C ARG A 18 30.78 4.28 -3.24
N GLN A 19 30.53 4.24 -4.55
CA GLN A 19 30.23 5.44 -5.34
C GLN A 19 28.89 6.07 -4.93
N LYS A 20 27.87 5.25 -4.76
CA LYS A 20 26.54 5.68 -4.29
C LYS A 20 26.62 6.32 -2.90
N CYS A 21 27.37 5.72 -1.98
CA CYS A 21 27.58 6.26 -0.64
C CYS A 21 28.28 7.63 -0.68
N ARG A 22 29.34 7.78 -1.49
CA ARG A 22 30.01 9.06 -1.71
C ARG A 22 29.06 10.15 -2.22
N GLN A 23 28.19 9.83 -3.17
CA GLN A 23 27.22 10.79 -3.71
C GLN A 23 26.21 11.25 -2.64
N ILE A 24 25.67 10.32 -1.86
CA ILE A 24 24.71 10.63 -0.78
C ILE A 24 25.37 11.51 0.28
N LEU A 25 26.59 11.16 0.73
CA LEU A 25 27.31 11.94 1.72
C LEU A 25 27.70 13.34 1.19
N ALA A 26 28.13 13.44 -0.07
CA ALA A 26 28.43 14.72 -0.73
C ALA A 26 27.20 15.62 -0.80
N GLN A 27 26.04 15.06 -1.13
CA GLN A 27 24.79 15.81 -1.19
C GLN A 27 24.34 16.29 0.19
N TYR A 28 24.62 15.50 1.24
CA TYR A 28 24.30 15.87 2.62
C TYR A 28 25.20 17.00 3.14
N LEU A 29 26.48 16.99 2.76
CA LEU A 29 27.38 18.11 2.96
C LEU A 29 26.84 19.30 2.14
N ARG A 30 26.13 20.24 2.77
CA ARG A 30 25.53 21.42 2.12
C ARG A 30 26.54 22.34 1.37
N LYS A 31 27.82 21.97 1.35
CA LYS A 31 28.92 22.58 0.61
C LYS A 31 29.18 21.77 -0.67
N SER A 32 29.59 22.43 -1.74
CA SER A 32 29.88 21.82 -3.04
C SER A 32 31.12 20.91 -3.03
N VAL A 33 31.13 19.88 -2.17
CA VAL A 33 32.21 18.88 -2.07
C VAL A 33 31.94 17.81 -3.11
N GLU A 34 32.92 17.56 -3.98
CA GLU A 34 32.82 16.51 -4.98
C GLU A 34 32.71 15.13 -4.31
N PRO A 35 31.89 14.18 -4.80
CA PRO A 35 31.78 12.84 -4.22
C PRO A 35 33.13 12.13 -4.03
N ALA A 36 34.11 12.40 -4.91
CA ALA A 36 35.46 11.86 -4.81
C ALA A 36 36.25 12.39 -3.59
N GLU A 37 35.93 13.60 -3.13
CA GLU A 37 36.61 14.29 -2.02
C GLU A 37 36.01 13.98 -0.66
N VAL A 38 34.80 13.40 -0.61
CA VAL A 38 34.19 13.02 0.67
C VAL A 38 35.04 11.98 1.41
N ARG A 39 35.37 12.31 2.66
CA ARG A 39 36.07 11.44 3.62
C ARG A 39 35.22 11.23 4.87
N LEU A 40 35.24 10.01 5.41
CA LEU A 40 34.68 9.69 6.74
C LEU A 40 35.59 10.19 7.86
N GLN A 41 36.89 10.27 7.59
CA GLN A 41 37.90 10.85 8.46
C GLN A 41 38.43 12.11 7.76
N PRO A 42 37.66 13.21 7.75
CA PRO A 42 38.09 14.45 7.12
C PRO A 42 39.33 15.02 7.83
N HIS A 43 40.22 15.63 7.05
CA HIS A 43 41.30 16.47 7.56
C HIS A 43 40.75 17.85 7.93
N GLU A 44 41.54 18.64 8.66
CA GLU A 44 41.17 20.02 9.02
C GLU A 44 40.85 20.88 7.78
N ASP A 45 41.54 20.60 6.66
CA ASP A 45 41.40 21.32 5.38
C ASP A 45 40.11 20.98 4.62
N ASP A 46 39.45 19.86 4.92
CA ASP A 46 38.20 19.46 4.24
C ASP A 46 37.02 20.34 4.68
N GLY A 47 37.16 21.06 5.80
CA GLY A 47 36.24 22.09 6.25
C GLY A 47 34.90 21.60 6.83
N TYR A 48 34.84 20.32 7.20
CA TYR A 48 33.72 19.72 7.93
C TYR A 48 34.21 18.62 8.88
N VAL A 49 33.40 18.30 9.90
CA VAL A 49 33.56 17.12 10.77
C VAL A 49 32.23 16.38 10.90
N TRP A 50 32.28 15.06 11.04
CA TRP A 50 31.09 14.24 11.23
C TRP A 50 30.79 14.06 12.73
N ILE A 51 29.64 14.58 13.19
CA ILE A 51 29.03 14.22 14.47
C ILE A 51 28.23 12.92 14.27
N ARG A 52 28.30 12.03 15.25
CA ARG A 52 27.62 10.72 15.19
C ARG A 52 27.25 10.26 16.59
N GLN A 53 26.24 9.41 16.68
CA GLN A 53 25.93 8.73 17.93
C GLN A 53 27.03 7.71 18.32
N PRO A 54 27.29 7.48 19.62
CA PRO A 54 28.37 6.59 20.07
C PRO A 54 28.30 5.15 19.52
N ASP A 55 27.09 4.61 19.36
CA ASP A 55 26.86 3.28 18.82
C ASP A 55 27.15 3.17 17.30
N ARG A 56 27.30 4.31 16.61
CA ARG A 56 27.63 4.40 15.18
C ARG A 56 29.09 4.70 14.90
N GLU A 57 29.93 4.84 15.93
CA GLU A 57 31.34 5.21 15.77
C GLU A 57 32.14 4.19 14.94
N HIS A 58 31.77 2.92 15.01
CA HIS A 58 32.38 1.83 14.24
C HIS A 58 32.35 2.05 12.71
N LEU A 59 31.37 2.82 12.20
CA LEU A 59 31.22 3.13 10.77
C LEU A 59 32.30 4.08 10.23
N PHE A 60 33.04 4.74 11.11
CA PHE A 60 34.04 5.75 10.76
C PHE A 60 35.47 5.33 11.14
N THR A 61 35.66 4.05 11.47
CA THR A 61 36.96 3.48 11.85
C THR A 61 37.92 3.35 10.68
N ARG A 62 37.41 3.34 9.43
CA ARG A 62 38.20 3.17 8.22
C ARG A 62 37.79 4.22 7.18
N PRO A 63 38.67 4.54 6.21
CA PRO A 63 38.27 5.35 5.06
C PRO A 63 37.25 4.62 4.19
N LEU A 64 36.43 5.36 3.44
CA LEU A 64 35.42 4.80 2.52
C LEU A 64 35.99 3.75 1.57
N SER A 65 37.26 3.87 1.14
CA SER A 65 37.89 2.89 0.24
C SER A 65 38.04 1.49 0.83
N LYS A 66 38.05 1.36 2.16
CA LYS A 66 38.33 0.10 2.88
C LYS A 66 37.11 -0.54 3.56
N HIS A 67 35.93 0.06 3.49
CA HIS A 67 34.70 -0.49 4.08
C HIS A 67 34.03 -1.57 3.23
N SER A 68 33.19 -2.39 3.86
CA SER A 68 32.35 -3.39 3.20
C SER A 68 31.09 -2.77 2.61
N THR A 69 30.43 -3.51 1.73
CA THR A 69 29.13 -3.11 1.16
C THR A 69 28.08 -2.83 2.24
N SER A 70 28.03 -3.64 3.31
CA SER A 70 27.12 -3.44 4.43
C SER A 70 27.30 -2.09 5.14
N VAL A 71 28.55 -1.65 5.33
CA VAL A 71 28.83 -0.35 5.95
C VAL A 71 28.41 0.81 5.05
N TYR A 72 28.60 0.70 3.72
CA TYR A 72 28.09 1.73 2.80
C TYR A 72 26.57 1.88 2.90
N MET A 73 25.84 0.76 2.94
CA MET A 73 24.37 0.78 3.09
C MET A 73 23.95 1.43 4.39
N GLN A 74 24.63 1.10 5.49
CA GLN A 74 24.35 1.67 6.81
C GLN A 74 24.64 3.17 6.86
N LEU A 75 25.80 3.62 6.35
CA LEU A 75 26.12 5.06 6.25
C LEU A 75 25.06 5.84 5.46
N CYS A 76 24.54 5.27 4.36
CA CYS A 76 23.50 5.93 3.56
C CYS A 76 22.16 6.05 4.30
N ARG A 77 21.85 5.11 5.20
CA ARG A 77 20.61 5.11 6.00
C ARG A 77 20.69 6.05 7.20
N GLU A 78 21.87 6.15 7.81
CA GLU A 78 22.07 6.82 9.10
C GLU A 78 22.49 8.29 8.94
N VAL A 79 22.89 8.74 7.74
CA VAL A 79 23.16 10.16 7.47
C VAL A 79 21.87 10.98 7.51
N GLY A 80 21.84 12.01 8.33
CA GLY A 80 20.63 12.74 8.71
C GLY A 80 20.13 12.35 10.11
N PRO A 81 19.63 11.13 10.32
CA PRO A 81 19.09 10.72 11.62
C PRO A 81 20.11 10.65 12.76
N SER A 82 21.27 10.00 12.52
CA SER A 82 22.25 9.66 13.56
C SER A 82 23.68 10.11 13.23
N ILE A 83 23.90 10.58 12.00
CA ILE A 83 25.17 11.09 11.50
C ILE A 83 24.92 12.44 10.84
N GLU A 84 25.62 13.48 11.29
CA GLU A 84 25.51 14.83 10.74
C GLU A 84 26.90 15.40 10.45
N ALA A 85 27.03 16.19 9.38
CA ALA A 85 28.25 16.94 9.12
C ALA A 85 28.08 18.40 9.55
N ILE A 86 29.01 18.88 10.36
CA ILE A 86 29.10 20.28 10.78
C ILE A 86 30.38 20.93 10.24
N PRO A 87 30.45 22.26 10.10
CA PRO A 87 31.70 22.95 9.75
C PRO A 87 32.82 22.63 10.75
N HIS A 88 34.06 22.47 10.26
CA HIS A 88 35.21 22.23 11.14
C HIS A 88 35.41 23.47 12.04
N PRO A 89 35.49 23.32 13.38
CA PRO A 89 35.59 24.46 14.30
C PRO A 89 36.87 25.30 14.12
N GLY A 90 37.88 24.76 13.43
CA GLY A 90 39.12 25.47 13.08
C GLY A 90 39.01 26.52 11.94
N LEU A 91 37.99 26.45 11.07
CA LEU A 91 37.87 27.38 9.94
C LEU A 91 37.33 28.76 10.31
N GLU A 92 36.91 28.98 11.55
CA GLU A 92 36.47 30.31 12.01
C GLU A 92 37.62 31.32 12.17
N ARG A 93 38.89 30.92 12.00
CA ARG A 93 40.05 31.80 12.21
C ARG A 93 40.67 32.44 10.95
N ILE A 94 40.24 32.12 9.73
CA ILE A 94 40.91 32.59 8.48
C ILE A 94 39.95 33.31 7.51
N LEU A 95 38.73 33.66 7.93
CA LEU A 95 37.85 34.53 7.13
C LEU A 95 37.96 35.99 7.58
N PRO A 96 38.27 36.94 6.68
CA PRO A 96 38.30 38.35 7.02
C PRO A 96 36.89 38.83 7.38
N GLU A 97 36.77 39.34 8.59
CA GLU A 97 35.76 40.28 9.10
C GLU A 97 34.52 40.53 8.23
N HIS A 98 33.60 39.55 8.19
CA HIS A 98 32.22 39.84 7.83
C HIS A 98 31.25 39.43 8.94
N ARG A 99 31.12 40.42 9.85
CA ARG A 99 30.04 40.65 10.80
C ARG A 99 29.96 39.66 11.95
N SER A 100 30.75 39.99 12.98
CA SER A 100 30.24 40.21 14.32
C SER A 100 28.81 40.78 14.29
N LYS A 101 27.79 39.91 14.23
CA LYS A 101 26.56 40.18 14.96
C LYS A 101 26.92 40.02 16.43
N ARG A 102 27.64 41.02 16.96
CA ARG A 102 27.32 41.49 18.31
C ARG A 102 25.81 41.63 18.29
N ILE A 103 25.14 40.78 19.06
CA ILE A 103 23.76 41.01 19.46
C ILE A 103 23.81 42.41 20.07
N ARG A 104 23.47 43.43 19.27
CA ARG A 104 23.06 44.70 19.81
C ARG A 104 21.74 44.36 20.46
N VAL A 105 21.78 44.12 21.77
CA VAL A 105 20.59 44.26 22.62
C VAL A 105 20.26 45.75 22.59
N SER A 106 19.69 46.20 21.47
CA SER A 106 19.05 47.50 21.30
C SER A 106 17.57 47.31 21.01
N GLY A 107 17.00 46.18 21.45
CA GLY A 107 15.58 46.14 21.79
C GLY A 107 15.43 46.89 23.11
N SER A 108 14.54 47.88 23.14
CA SER A 108 14.15 48.53 24.39
C SER A 108 13.78 47.44 25.42
N ILE A 109 13.94 47.70 26.72
CA ILE A 109 13.37 46.82 27.76
C ILE A 109 11.89 46.51 27.46
N LEU A 110 11.19 47.42 26.77
CA LEU A 110 9.83 47.24 26.24
C LEU A 110 9.70 46.12 25.18
N ASP A 111 10.66 45.97 24.25
CA ASP A 111 10.64 44.92 23.22
C ASP A 111 10.87 43.52 23.81
N LEU A 112 11.80 43.40 24.77
CA LEU A 112 12.04 42.14 25.48
C LEU A 112 10.82 41.77 26.34
N THR A 113 10.21 42.74 27.01
CA THR A 113 8.97 42.53 27.77
C THR A 113 7.83 42.09 26.84
N SER A 114 7.74 42.64 25.62
CA SER A 114 6.74 42.21 24.63
C SER A 114 6.97 40.77 24.15
N GLN A 115 8.21 40.36 23.90
CA GLN A 115 8.54 38.98 23.53
C GLN A 115 8.25 37.99 24.65
N ILE A 116 8.55 38.35 25.91
CA ILE A 116 8.23 37.51 27.08
C ILE A 116 6.71 37.33 27.18
N SER A 117 5.93 38.40 27.08
CA SER A 117 4.46 38.32 27.10
C SER A 117 3.90 37.48 25.95
N GLN A 118 4.49 37.57 24.74
CA GLN A 118 4.09 36.75 23.60
C GLN A 118 4.40 35.26 23.84
N LEU A 119 5.62 34.94 24.27
CA LEU A 119 6.01 33.56 24.58
C LEU A 119 5.17 32.96 25.71
N GLN A 120 4.84 33.75 26.73
CA GLN A 120 3.93 33.32 27.80
C GLN A 120 2.54 33.00 27.25
N SER A 121 1.98 33.86 26.39
CA SER A 121 0.70 33.60 25.71
C SER A 121 0.74 32.35 24.82
N GLU A 122 1.83 32.13 24.10
CA GLU A 122 2.02 30.91 23.29
C GLU A 122 2.14 29.66 24.16
N THR A 123 2.85 29.71 25.29
CA THR A 123 2.93 28.58 26.21
C THR A 123 1.58 28.25 26.86
N GLU A 124 0.78 29.26 27.21
CA GLU A 124 -0.57 29.06 27.74
C GLU A 124 -1.50 28.46 26.68
N LYS A 125 -1.42 28.95 25.44
CA LYS A 125 -2.18 28.39 24.30
C LYS A 125 -1.81 26.94 24.03
N LEU A 126 -0.52 26.61 24.04
CA LEU A 126 -0.03 25.24 23.86
C LEU A 126 -0.46 24.34 25.02
N ALA A 127 -0.39 24.81 26.26
CA ALA A 127 -0.85 24.05 27.44
C ALA A 127 -2.36 23.73 27.36
N ASN A 128 -3.18 24.69 26.93
CA ASN A 128 -4.62 24.48 26.72
C ASN A 128 -4.91 23.49 25.59
N GLN A 129 -4.15 23.56 24.48
CA GLN A 129 -4.27 22.59 23.39
C GLN A 129 -3.85 21.18 23.81
N LEU A 130 -2.80 21.07 24.62
CA LEU A 130 -2.30 19.80 25.13
C LEU A 130 -3.30 19.15 26.08
N SER A 131 -3.87 19.92 27.01
CA SER A 131 -4.96 19.49 27.90
C SER A 131 -6.19 19.02 27.12
N PHE A 132 -6.62 19.77 26.09
CA PHE A 132 -7.73 19.36 25.22
C PHE A 132 -7.44 18.06 24.46
N SER A 133 -6.22 17.91 23.94
CA SER A 133 -5.78 16.71 23.23
C SER A 133 -5.71 15.49 24.16
N GLU A 134 -5.25 15.67 25.40
CA GLU A 134 -5.22 14.60 26.42
C GLU A 134 -6.63 14.13 26.77
N ASP A 135 -7.57 15.05 26.99
CA ASP A 135 -8.97 14.73 27.26
C ASP A 135 -9.64 14.00 26.09
N GLN A 136 -9.36 14.44 24.86
CA GLN A 136 -9.85 13.78 23.65
C GLN A 136 -9.30 12.35 23.55
N THR A 137 -8.00 12.17 23.77
CA THR A 137 -7.33 10.86 23.76
C THR A 137 -7.92 9.94 24.83
N ARG A 138 -8.21 10.46 26.02
CA ARG A 138 -8.83 9.70 27.11
C ARG A 138 -10.25 9.25 26.75
N ARG A 139 -11.07 10.11 26.15
CA ARG A 139 -12.43 9.74 25.70
C ARG A 139 -12.38 8.68 24.59
N GLU A 140 -11.48 8.84 23.63
CA GLU A 140 -11.31 7.87 22.53
C GLU A 140 -10.87 6.50 23.06
N ARG A 141 -9.98 6.46 24.06
CA ARG A 141 -9.55 5.22 24.71
C ARG A 141 -10.68 4.47 25.42
N VAL A 142 -11.60 5.19 26.08
CA VAL A 142 -12.78 4.57 26.73
C VAL A 142 -13.72 3.99 25.70
N LEU A 143 -14.07 4.74 24.66
CA LEU A 143 -14.94 4.27 23.58
C LEU A 143 -14.35 3.06 22.85
N ARG A 144 -13.03 3.05 22.67
CA ARG A 144 -12.32 1.92 22.08
C ARG A 144 -12.40 0.68 22.96
N GLN A 145 -12.20 0.80 24.27
CA GLN A 145 -12.31 -0.32 25.19
C GLN A 145 -13.74 -0.92 25.19
N GLU A 146 -14.78 -0.08 25.17
CA GLU A 146 -16.17 -0.53 25.05
C GLU A 146 -16.42 -1.28 23.72
N ALA A 147 -15.88 -0.77 22.61
CA ALA A 147 -15.98 -1.41 21.30
C ALA A 147 -15.26 -2.77 21.25
N GLU A 148 -14.07 -2.87 21.87
CA GLU A 148 -13.30 -4.12 21.96
C GLU A 148 -14.01 -5.17 22.84
N GLU A 149 -14.64 -4.76 23.95
CA GLU A 149 -15.47 -5.64 24.77
C GLU A 149 -16.69 -6.16 24.01
N LYS A 150 -17.36 -5.30 23.24
CA LYS A 150 -18.48 -5.71 22.38
C LYS A 150 -18.04 -6.67 21.29
N ALA A 151 -16.89 -6.42 20.65
CA ALA A 151 -16.33 -7.32 19.64
C ALA A 151 -16.01 -8.70 20.22
N ARG A 152 -15.38 -8.76 21.41
CA ARG A 152 -15.11 -10.03 22.11
C ARG A 152 -16.39 -10.81 22.42
N ARG A 153 -17.47 -10.14 22.85
CA ARG A 153 -18.78 -10.78 23.08
C ARG A 153 -19.35 -11.39 21.80
N LEU A 154 -19.38 -10.62 20.72
CA LEU A 154 -19.89 -11.06 19.42
C LEU A 154 -19.06 -12.21 18.81
N GLU A 155 -17.75 -12.22 19.00
CA GLU A 155 -16.90 -13.34 18.58
C GLU A 155 -17.22 -14.63 19.35
N GLY A 156 -17.51 -14.52 20.65
CA GLY A 156 -18.00 -15.63 21.47
C GLY A 156 -19.32 -16.20 20.93
N GLU A 157 -20.30 -15.33 20.68
CA GLU A 157 -21.61 -15.71 20.11
C GLU A 157 -21.50 -16.31 18.70
N LEU A 158 -20.60 -15.79 17.85
CA LEU A 158 -20.33 -16.38 16.54
C LEU A 158 -19.65 -17.75 16.64
N SER A 159 -18.81 -17.97 17.65
CA SER A 159 -18.17 -19.25 17.88
C SER A 159 -19.17 -20.31 18.32
N THR A 160 -20.09 -19.97 19.23
CA THR A 160 -21.16 -20.89 19.67
C THR A 160 -22.11 -21.22 18.53
N ALA A 161 -22.59 -20.21 17.79
CA ALA A 161 -23.47 -20.43 16.63
C ALA A 161 -22.82 -21.31 15.54
N ARG A 162 -21.50 -21.21 15.34
CA ARG A 162 -20.76 -22.09 14.42
C ARG A 162 -20.69 -23.53 14.91
N MET A 163 -20.53 -23.75 16.22
CA MET A 163 -20.54 -25.10 16.80
C MET A 163 -21.92 -25.75 16.63
N ASP A 164 -22.99 -25.00 16.92
CA ASP A 164 -24.38 -25.45 16.76
C ASP A 164 -24.69 -25.81 15.30
N MET A 165 -24.23 -24.98 14.35
CA MET A 165 -24.41 -25.25 12.92
C MET A 165 -23.72 -26.56 12.49
N VAL A 166 -22.51 -26.84 12.99
CA VAL A 166 -21.79 -28.10 12.69
C VAL A 166 -22.53 -29.30 13.31
N GLN A 167 -23.04 -29.17 14.53
CA GLN A 167 -23.84 -30.22 15.17
C GLN A 167 -25.11 -30.51 14.37
N LEU A 168 -25.86 -29.48 13.98
CA LEU A 168 -27.06 -29.63 13.15
C LEU A 168 -26.76 -30.25 11.78
N GLN A 169 -25.59 -29.98 11.19
CA GLN A 169 -25.15 -30.64 9.95
C GLN A 169 -24.88 -32.13 10.15
N GLN A 170 -24.29 -32.53 11.28
CA GLN A 170 -24.07 -33.93 11.63
C GLN A 170 -25.39 -34.66 11.88
N GLU A 171 -26.32 -34.05 12.61
CA GLU A 171 -27.66 -34.59 12.86
C GLU A 171 -28.44 -34.76 11.55
N ASN A 172 -28.44 -33.76 10.67
CA ASN A 172 -29.06 -33.87 9.34
C ASN A 172 -28.45 -35.01 8.51
N THR A 173 -27.13 -35.18 8.56
CA THR A 173 -26.44 -36.29 7.85
C THR A 173 -26.88 -37.65 8.39
N CYS A 174 -27.00 -37.78 9.72
CA CYS A 174 -27.52 -38.99 10.36
C CYS A 174 -28.97 -39.29 9.94
N LEU A 175 -29.84 -38.28 9.98
CA LEU A 175 -31.25 -38.39 9.58
C LEU A 175 -31.41 -38.79 8.10
N LEU A 176 -30.58 -38.25 7.20
CA LEU A 176 -30.56 -38.66 5.79
C LEU A 176 -30.25 -40.15 5.65
N SER A 177 -29.27 -40.68 6.41
CA SER A 177 -28.94 -42.12 6.38
C SER A 177 -30.08 -43.00 6.89
N VAL A 178 -30.83 -42.55 7.90
CA VAL A 178 -32.01 -43.25 8.43
C VAL A 178 -33.14 -43.21 7.40
N ASN A 179 -33.40 -42.05 6.79
CA ASN A 179 -34.40 -41.91 5.73
C ASN A 179 -34.10 -42.84 4.55
N GLU A 180 -32.86 -42.94 4.10
CA GLU A 180 -32.48 -43.91 3.05
C GLU A 180 -32.80 -45.36 3.43
N ARG A 181 -32.57 -45.75 4.69
CA ARG A 181 -32.90 -47.10 5.18
C ARG A 181 -34.41 -47.34 5.20
N ILE A 182 -35.20 -46.34 5.62
CA ILE A 182 -36.66 -46.40 5.60
C ILE A 182 -37.16 -46.51 4.16
N THR A 183 -36.68 -45.68 3.24
CA THR A 183 -37.05 -45.73 1.81
C THR A 183 -36.72 -47.10 1.19
N LYS A 184 -35.55 -47.69 1.52
CA LYS A 184 -35.19 -49.04 1.07
C LYS A 184 -36.13 -50.12 1.64
N ARG A 185 -36.56 -50.00 2.90
CA ARG A 185 -37.54 -50.92 3.52
C ARG A 185 -38.93 -50.78 2.90
N MET A 186 -39.39 -49.55 2.65
CA MET A 186 -40.66 -49.29 1.97
C MET A 186 -40.67 -49.90 0.58
N LYS A 187 -39.62 -49.68 -0.24
CA LYS A 187 -39.50 -50.31 -1.56
C LYS A 187 -39.60 -51.84 -1.51
N ARG A 188 -38.95 -52.50 -0.55
CA ARG A 188 -39.06 -53.98 -0.37
C ARG A 188 -40.47 -54.43 0.01
N SER A 189 -41.16 -53.65 0.85
CA SER A 189 -42.57 -53.91 1.24
C SER A 189 -43.52 -53.70 0.06
N ASP A 190 -43.27 -52.66 -0.76
CA ASP A 190 -44.01 -52.38 -1.99
C ASP A 190 -43.77 -53.47 -3.04
N ASP A 191 -42.54 -53.97 -3.18
CA ASP A 191 -42.21 -55.09 -4.07
C ASP A 191 -42.89 -56.39 -3.60
N GLN A 192 -42.94 -56.64 -2.29
CA GLN A 192 -43.69 -57.77 -1.71
C GLN A 192 -45.19 -57.63 -1.98
N THR A 193 -45.80 -56.47 -1.70
CA THR A 193 -47.22 -56.24 -1.96
C THR A 193 -47.56 -56.23 -3.45
N ALA A 194 -46.66 -55.77 -4.33
CA ALA A 194 -46.80 -55.87 -5.77
C ALA A 194 -46.70 -57.33 -6.27
N SER A 195 -45.85 -58.15 -5.65
CA SER A 195 -45.78 -59.60 -5.90
C SER A 195 -47.08 -60.31 -5.51
N TYR A 196 -47.68 -59.93 -4.38
CA TYR A 196 -49.01 -60.41 -3.98
C TYR A 196 -50.14 -59.90 -4.91
N LYS A 197 -50.07 -58.63 -5.35
CA LYS A 197 -51.07 -58.05 -6.26
C LYS A 197 -50.99 -58.57 -7.70
N ARG A 198 -49.81 -59.02 -8.18
CA ARG A 198 -49.69 -59.68 -9.51
C ARG A 198 -50.39 -61.05 -9.61
N LYS A 199 -50.87 -61.63 -8.50
CA LYS A 199 -51.75 -62.81 -8.50
C LYS A 199 -53.24 -62.50 -8.70
N LEU A 200 -53.60 -61.23 -8.90
CA LEU A 200 -54.96 -60.78 -9.17
C LEU A 200 -54.95 -59.87 -10.41
N PRO A 201 -55.67 -60.19 -11.50
CA PRO A 201 -55.75 -59.30 -12.65
C PRO A 201 -56.81 -58.23 -12.35
N PHE A 202 -56.47 -56.92 -12.38
CA PHE A 202 -57.34 -55.87 -12.95
C PHE A 202 -56.65 -54.49 -12.99
N ASN A 203 -56.84 -53.83 -14.14
CA ASN A 203 -56.27 -52.60 -14.74
C ASN A 203 -56.17 -51.30 -13.89
N PRO A 204 -55.15 -50.43 -14.15
CA PRO A 204 -55.17 -49.02 -13.76
C PRO A 204 -55.28 -48.04 -14.97
N PRO A 205 -55.83 -46.82 -14.81
CA PRO A 205 -55.68 -45.73 -15.79
C PRO A 205 -54.67 -44.66 -15.34
N SER A 206 -54.04 -44.02 -16.34
CA SER A 206 -52.89 -43.08 -16.29
C SER A 206 -53.15 -41.67 -15.72
N PRO A 207 -52.11 -40.97 -15.21
CA PRO A 207 -52.16 -39.55 -14.85
C PRO A 207 -51.55 -38.61 -15.90
N GLN A 208 -52.17 -37.44 -16.12
CA GLN A 208 -51.69 -36.35 -16.99
C GLN A 208 -50.69 -35.42 -16.28
N GLU A 209 -49.64 -35.01 -17.00
CA GLU A 209 -48.58 -34.08 -16.62
C GLU A 209 -48.94 -32.60 -16.91
N HIS A 210 -48.37 -31.68 -16.12
CA HIS A 210 -48.33 -30.24 -16.39
C HIS A 210 -46.91 -29.78 -16.80
N PRO A 211 -46.73 -28.87 -17.79
CA PRO A 211 -45.41 -28.45 -18.25
C PRO A 211 -44.92 -27.14 -17.60
N HIS A 212 -43.60 -27.04 -17.37
CA HIS A 212 -42.90 -25.86 -16.86
C HIS A 212 -42.63 -24.80 -17.96
N LYS A 213 -42.86 -23.52 -17.63
CA LYS A 213 -42.46 -22.33 -18.41
C LYS A 213 -40.93 -22.14 -18.40
N ARG A 214 -40.32 -21.95 -19.58
CA ARG A 214 -38.96 -21.41 -19.79
C ARG A 214 -39.03 -19.90 -20.07
N LEU A 215 -38.20 -19.11 -19.40
CA LEU A 215 -37.98 -17.67 -19.63
C LEU A 215 -36.94 -17.45 -20.74
N SER A 216 -37.20 -16.48 -21.62
CA SER A 216 -36.38 -16.05 -22.78
C SER A 216 -35.20 -15.16 -22.35
N LEU A 217 -34.03 -15.32 -22.99
CA LEU A 217 -32.74 -14.71 -22.66
C LEU A 217 -32.16 -14.05 -23.93
N ASP A 218 -32.36 -12.73 -24.19
CA ASP A 218 -31.87 -12.12 -25.46
C ASP A 218 -31.62 -10.58 -25.46
N SER A 219 -31.50 -9.92 -24.31
CA SER A 219 -30.97 -8.53 -24.27
C SER A 219 -29.46 -8.54 -24.03
N PRO A 220 -28.63 -7.81 -24.80
CA PRO A 220 -27.19 -7.74 -24.54
C PRO A 220 -26.95 -7.11 -23.16
N LEU A 221 -26.26 -7.85 -22.29
CA LEU A 221 -25.89 -7.39 -20.95
C LEU A 221 -25.13 -6.07 -21.03
N SER A 222 -25.41 -5.16 -20.10
CA SER A 222 -24.60 -3.96 -19.91
C SER A 222 -23.15 -4.37 -19.61
N TRP A 223 -22.17 -3.51 -19.94
CA TRP A 223 -20.78 -3.85 -19.68
C TRP A 223 -20.50 -4.05 -18.17
N GLU A 224 -21.27 -3.40 -17.29
CA GLU A 224 -21.19 -3.59 -15.84
C GLU A 224 -21.60 -5.01 -15.45
N GLU A 225 -22.69 -5.50 -16.03
CA GLU A 225 -23.16 -6.88 -15.85
C GLU A 225 -22.19 -7.89 -16.46
N GLU A 226 -21.58 -7.57 -17.61
CA GLU A 226 -20.53 -8.38 -18.22
C GLU A 226 -19.28 -8.43 -17.33
N PHE A 227 -18.81 -7.29 -16.83
CA PHE A 227 -17.60 -7.18 -16.04
C PHE A 227 -17.74 -7.86 -14.69
N PHE A 228 -18.88 -7.70 -14.02
CA PHE A 228 -19.19 -8.35 -12.75
C PHE A 228 -19.95 -9.67 -12.89
N ALA A 229 -20.05 -10.22 -14.11
CA ALA A 229 -20.61 -11.55 -14.30
C ALA A 229 -19.90 -12.53 -13.36
N ASN A 230 -20.68 -13.31 -12.61
CA ASN A 230 -20.25 -14.28 -11.59
C ASN A 230 -19.64 -13.69 -10.30
N SER A 231 -19.51 -12.37 -10.17
CA SER A 231 -18.97 -11.76 -8.95
C SER A 231 -20.06 -11.62 -7.88
N LYS A 232 -19.99 -12.44 -6.83
CA LYS A 232 -20.88 -12.32 -5.66
C LYS A 232 -20.35 -11.25 -4.70
N GLY A 233 -21.24 -10.40 -4.16
CA GLY A 233 -20.93 -9.53 -3.02
C GLY A 233 -20.42 -8.12 -3.34
N ILE A 234 -20.31 -7.75 -4.62
CA ILE A 234 -20.00 -6.37 -5.00
C ILE A 234 -21.28 -5.54 -4.84
N SER A 235 -21.31 -4.76 -3.77
CA SER A 235 -22.49 -4.02 -3.32
C SER A 235 -22.97 -3.00 -4.36
N ASP A 236 -24.30 -2.82 -4.45
CA ASP A 236 -24.91 -1.71 -5.19
C ASP A 236 -24.37 -0.33 -4.76
N ARG A 237 -23.76 -0.23 -3.57
CA ARG A 237 -23.02 0.96 -3.13
C ARG A 237 -21.88 1.34 -4.08
N ILE A 238 -21.20 0.36 -4.68
CA ILE A 238 -20.14 0.64 -5.66
C ILE A 238 -20.76 1.27 -6.90
N ARG A 239 -21.87 0.68 -7.38
CA ARG A 239 -22.62 1.16 -8.55
C ARG A 239 -23.21 2.54 -8.36
N ALA A 240 -23.59 2.92 -7.13
CA ALA A 240 -24.24 4.19 -6.82
C ALA A 240 -23.27 5.37 -6.60
N SER A 241 -22.00 5.11 -6.27
CA SER A 241 -21.09 6.18 -5.86
C SER A 241 -20.31 6.76 -7.04
N ASP A 242 -20.74 7.96 -7.44
CA ASP A 242 -19.97 8.94 -8.22
C ASP A 242 -18.73 9.34 -7.40
N VAL A 243 -17.62 8.63 -7.60
CA VAL A 243 -16.33 9.02 -7.00
C VAL A 243 -15.66 10.13 -7.80
N ASP A 244 -16.21 10.49 -8.96
CA ASP A 244 -15.69 11.53 -9.87
C ASP A 244 -15.89 12.98 -9.38
N ARG A 245 -16.30 13.17 -8.11
CA ARG A 245 -16.19 14.47 -7.44
C ARG A 245 -14.71 14.86 -7.27
N GLU A 246 -14.46 16.17 -7.21
CA GLU A 246 -13.12 16.72 -6.99
C GLU A 246 -12.40 15.99 -5.83
N PRO A 247 -11.14 15.58 -6.05
CA PRO A 247 -10.37 14.89 -5.03
C PRO A 247 -10.16 15.79 -3.82
N LEU A 248 -10.03 15.17 -2.64
CA LEU A 248 -9.65 15.86 -1.42
C LEU A 248 -8.36 16.65 -1.68
N ARG A 249 -8.42 17.96 -1.46
CA ARG A 249 -7.24 18.83 -1.52
C ARG A 249 -6.53 18.78 -0.17
N PHE A 250 -5.22 18.64 -0.17
CA PHE A 250 -4.45 18.80 1.05
C PHE A 250 -4.45 20.27 1.45
N HIS A 251 -4.74 20.56 2.73
CA HIS A 251 -5.10 21.91 3.18
C HIS A 251 -3.97 22.67 3.88
N GLU A 252 -2.86 22.01 4.23
CA GLU A 252 -1.75 22.74 4.86
C GLU A 252 -1.09 23.68 3.85
N THR A 253 -0.95 24.93 4.25
CA THR A 253 -0.39 26.02 3.46
C THR A 253 1.13 25.92 3.34
N LEU A 254 1.79 25.40 4.38
CA LEU A 254 3.24 25.20 4.43
C LEU A 254 3.56 23.71 4.34
N LEU A 255 3.89 23.24 3.14
CA LEU A 255 4.43 21.91 2.90
C LEU A 255 5.81 22.02 2.25
N GLU A 256 6.86 21.82 3.03
CA GLU A 256 8.25 21.88 2.58
C GLU A 256 8.71 20.49 2.11
N LEU A 257 9.04 20.35 0.83
CA LEU A 257 9.70 19.15 0.32
C LEU A 257 11.17 19.15 0.75
N VAL A 258 11.56 18.20 1.60
CA VAL A 258 12.89 18.19 2.23
C VAL A 258 13.90 17.39 1.38
N TYR A 259 13.63 16.11 1.13
CA TYR A 259 14.50 15.23 0.33
C TYR A 259 13.68 14.10 -0.32
N PRO A 260 14.14 13.52 -1.44
CA PRO A 260 13.45 12.40 -2.06
C PRO A 260 13.70 11.09 -1.29
N PHE A 261 12.66 10.28 -1.06
CA PHE A 261 12.80 8.92 -0.51
C PHE A 261 13.50 7.98 -1.49
N ASN A 262 13.37 8.24 -2.80
CA ASN A 262 14.00 7.48 -3.85
C ASN A 262 14.64 8.37 -4.92
N HIS A 263 15.70 7.87 -5.55
CA HIS A 263 16.28 8.45 -6.76
C HIS A 263 15.86 7.60 -7.94
N PRO A 264 14.61 7.76 -8.44
CA PRO A 264 14.15 6.95 -9.54
C PRO A 264 14.90 7.31 -10.83
N VAL A 265 14.89 6.41 -11.80
CA VAL A 265 15.44 6.67 -13.14
C VAL A 265 14.83 7.95 -13.75
N PRO A 266 15.54 8.71 -14.60
CA PRO A 266 15.08 10.02 -15.10
C PRO A 266 13.65 10.03 -15.69
N ASP A 267 13.22 8.91 -16.27
CA ASP A 267 11.91 8.75 -16.91
C ASP A 267 10.85 8.08 -16.04
N ALA A 268 11.10 7.93 -14.73
CA ALA A 268 10.10 7.36 -13.85
C ALA A 268 8.83 8.22 -13.79
N PRO A 269 7.64 7.59 -13.75
CA PRO A 269 6.38 8.31 -13.78
C PRO A 269 6.12 9.13 -12.51
N ALA A 270 6.80 8.83 -11.41
CA ALA A 270 6.66 9.53 -10.15
C ALA A 270 7.94 9.49 -9.29
N GLN A 271 8.05 10.43 -8.36
CA GLN A 271 9.08 10.49 -7.33
C GLN A 271 8.44 10.74 -5.97
N VAL A 272 8.89 10.04 -4.93
CA VAL A 272 8.36 10.19 -3.57
C VAL A 272 9.31 11.06 -2.75
N TRP A 273 8.77 12.06 -2.07
CA TRP A 273 9.50 13.02 -1.26
C TRP A 273 9.11 12.93 0.20
N PHE A 274 10.08 13.05 1.09
CA PHE A 274 9.83 13.40 2.47
C PHE A 274 9.50 14.88 2.53
N ALA A 275 8.37 15.21 3.16
CA ALA A 275 7.91 16.57 3.32
C ALA A 275 7.62 16.88 4.79
N ARG A 276 7.85 18.12 5.19
CA ARG A 276 7.47 18.64 6.51
C ARG A 276 6.33 19.62 6.33
N GLY A 277 5.23 19.34 7.01
CA GLY A 277 4.06 20.19 7.08
C GLY A 277 3.97 20.93 8.41
N GLU A 278 2.88 21.66 8.60
CA GLU A 278 2.56 22.34 9.86
C GLU A 278 2.18 21.34 10.96
N THR A 279 1.47 20.27 10.61
CA THR A 279 0.95 19.30 11.60
C THR A 279 1.79 18.03 11.71
N GLY A 280 2.83 17.88 10.90
CA GLY A 280 3.68 16.70 10.98
C GLY A 280 4.58 16.48 9.77
N VAL A 281 4.94 15.22 9.54
CA VAL A 281 5.77 14.79 8.42
C VAL A 281 4.96 13.93 7.48
N TYR A 282 5.24 14.06 6.19
CA TYR A 282 4.46 13.48 5.12
C TYR A 282 5.35 12.86 4.05
N ALA A 283 4.78 11.93 3.31
CA ALA A 283 5.35 11.45 2.07
C ALA A 283 4.53 11.95 0.89
N VAL A 284 5.19 12.65 -0.03
CA VAL A 284 4.56 13.29 -1.18
C VAL A 284 5.00 12.58 -2.45
N LYS A 285 4.08 11.87 -3.10
CA LYS A 285 4.33 11.23 -4.40
C LYS A 285 4.00 12.21 -5.52
N LEU A 286 5.02 12.78 -6.14
CA LEU A 286 4.91 13.74 -7.25
C LEU A 286 4.98 13.02 -8.58
N TYR A 287 3.99 13.24 -9.44
CA TYR A 287 3.90 12.63 -10.76
C TYR A 287 4.51 13.53 -11.82
N LYS A 288 5.11 12.89 -12.83
CA LYS A 288 5.35 13.54 -14.11
C LYS A 288 3.98 13.86 -14.74
N PRO A 289 3.74 15.08 -15.23
CA PRO A 289 2.46 15.41 -15.88
C PRO A 289 2.20 14.49 -17.06
N TYR A 290 0.98 13.95 -17.14
CA TYR A 290 0.54 13.13 -18.26
C TYR A 290 0.20 14.03 -19.46
N THR A 291 1.12 14.09 -20.41
CA THR A 291 1.10 15.03 -21.55
C THR A 291 0.01 14.71 -22.57
N ASP A 292 -0.38 15.70 -23.38
CA ASP A 292 -1.25 15.47 -24.54
C ASP A 292 -0.60 14.48 -25.51
N ASP A 293 0.71 14.60 -25.78
CA ASP A 293 1.47 13.65 -26.63
C ASP A 293 1.38 12.20 -26.14
N GLU A 294 1.46 11.97 -24.82
CA GLU A 294 1.28 10.63 -24.22
C GLU A 294 -0.16 10.14 -24.38
N ALA A 295 -1.15 11.01 -24.23
CA ALA A 295 -2.56 10.69 -24.44
C ALA A 295 -2.85 10.35 -25.92
N GLU A 296 -2.37 11.15 -26.86
CA GLU A 296 -2.48 10.93 -28.31
C GLU A 296 -1.80 9.63 -28.72
N SER A 297 -0.61 9.35 -28.17
CA SER A 297 0.10 8.10 -28.37
C SER A 297 -0.70 6.88 -27.86
N GLN A 298 -1.45 7.02 -26.76
CA GLN A 298 -2.37 5.96 -26.33
C GLN A 298 -3.58 5.84 -27.25
N VAL A 299 -4.22 6.94 -27.63
CA VAL A 299 -5.37 6.93 -28.56
C VAL A 299 -5.00 6.22 -29.87
N ALA A 300 -3.79 6.44 -30.39
CA ALA A 300 -3.30 5.80 -31.60
C ALA A 300 -3.17 4.26 -31.49
N ARG A 301 -3.04 3.72 -30.28
CA ARG A 301 -2.95 2.27 -30.00
C ARG A 301 -4.30 1.61 -29.76
N LEU A 302 -5.36 2.38 -29.59
CA LEU A 302 -6.70 1.88 -29.30
C LEU A 302 -7.51 1.67 -30.58
N SER A 303 -8.36 0.65 -30.56
CA SER A 303 -9.32 0.32 -31.62
C SER A 303 -10.40 1.38 -31.73
N ASP A 304 -10.96 1.51 -32.92
CA ASP A 304 -12.10 2.38 -33.17
C ASP A 304 -13.38 1.88 -32.44
N PRO A 305 -14.25 2.80 -31.95
CA PRO A 305 -14.08 4.25 -32.00
C PRO A 305 -13.02 4.75 -31.01
N LYS A 306 -12.15 5.65 -31.50
CA LYS A 306 -11.10 6.28 -30.69
C LYS A 306 -11.72 7.09 -29.55
N PRO A 307 -11.33 6.83 -28.28
CA PRO A 307 -11.82 7.61 -27.16
C PRO A 307 -11.26 9.04 -27.18
N SER A 308 -11.91 9.95 -26.47
CA SER A 308 -11.42 11.32 -26.28
C SER A 308 -10.11 11.34 -25.49
N LEU A 309 -9.27 12.35 -25.71
CA LEU A 309 -8.03 12.55 -24.93
C LEU A 309 -8.32 12.67 -23.42
N GLN A 310 -9.46 13.26 -23.06
CA GLN A 310 -9.90 13.35 -21.66
C GLN A 310 -10.20 11.97 -21.07
N LYS A 311 -10.87 11.08 -21.80
CA LYS A 311 -11.15 9.71 -21.35
C LYS A 311 -9.86 8.90 -21.22
N VAL A 312 -8.92 9.07 -22.15
CA VAL A 312 -7.60 8.43 -22.07
C VAL A 312 -6.81 8.93 -20.86
N ARG A 313 -6.77 10.25 -20.62
CA ARG A 313 -6.15 10.82 -19.41
C ARG A 313 -6.76 10.24 -18.14
N HIS A 314 -8.09 10.16 -18.11
CA HIS A 314 -8.83 9.59 -17.00
C HIS A 314 -8.49 8.11 -16.77
N ASP A 315 -8.29 7.32 -17.81
CA ASP A 315 -8.08 5.87 -17.71
C ASP A 315 -6.62 5.42 -17.64
N PHE A 316 -5.66 6.29 -18.00
CA PHE A 316 -4.24 5.93 -18.08
C PHE A 316 -3.29 6.82 -17.26
N SER A 317 -3.71 8.01 -16.82
CA SER A 317 -2.85 8.87 -15.99
C SER A 317 -2.57 8.20 -14.64
N PRO A 318 -1.30 7.90 -14.29
CA PRO A 318 -0.98 7.26 -13.02
C PRO A 318 -1.48 8.05 -11.80
N PHE A 319 -1.41 9.39 -11.89
CA PHE A 319 -1.97 10.27 -10.87
C PHE A 319 -3.49 10.09 -10.74
N ALA A 320 -4.22 10.12 -11.86
CA ALA A 320 -5.68 10.00 -11.84
C ALA A 320 -6.14 8.63 -11.32
N LEU A 321 -5.45 7.55 -11.72
CA LEU A 321 -5.73 6.19 -11.27
C LEU A 321 -5.52 6.03 -9.77
N GLU A 322 -4.37 6.48 -9.26
CA GLU A 322 -4.03 6.35 -7.84
C GLU A 322 -4.94 7.23 -6.98
N THR A 323 -5.18 8.48 -7.38
CA THR A 323 -6.12 9.37 -6.69
C THR A 323 -7.52 8.77 -6.62
N ARG A 324 -8.03 8.19 -7.73
CA ARG A 324 -9.37 7.56 -7.72
C ARG A 324 -9.45 6.38 -6.77
N ALA A 325 -8.42 5.54 -6.74
CA ALA A 325 -8.36 4.40 -5.83
C ALA A 325 -8.39 4.86 -4.36
N TYR A 326 -7.54 5.83 -3.98
CA TYR A 326 -7.50 6.33 -2.61
C TYR A 326 -8.75 7.13 -2.22
N GLU A 327 -9.36 7.90 -3.14
CA GLU A 327 -10.65 8.55 -2.88
C GLU A 327 -11.75 7.51 -2.62
N ARG A 328 -11.75 6.41 -3.38
CA ARG A 328 -12.71 5.32 -3.17
C ARG A 328 -12.48 4.61 -1.83
N ILE A 329 -11.24 4.31 -1.49
CA ILE A 329 -10.86 3.75 -0.17
C ILE A 329 -11.31 4.71 0.94
N ARG A 330 -10.96 5.98 0.88
CA ARG A 330 -11.31 6.99 1.90
C ARG A 330 -12.82 7.11 2.10
N LYS A 331 -13.60 7.11 1.01
CA LYS A 331 -15.05 7.34 1.05
C LYS A 331 -15.85 6.10 1.47
N LEU A 332 -15.39 4.90 1.11
CA LEU A 332 -16.21 3.68 1.18
C LEU A 332 -15.61 2.54 2.01
N CYS A 333 -14.30 2.57 2.32
CA CYS A 333 -13.67 1.52 3.11
C CYS A 333 -14.14 1.58 4.57
N PRO A 334 -14.62 0.46 5.14
CA PRO A 334 -14.92 0.38 6.57
C PRO A 334 -13.70 0.75 7.43
N THR A 335 -13.92 1.49 8.53
CA THR A 335 -12.86 1.96 9.44
C THR A 335 -11.87 0.87 9.87
N PRO A 336 -12.28 -0.36 10.24
CA PRO A 336 -11.34 -1.42 10.66
C PRO A 336 -10.39 -1.89 9.55
N GLN A 337 -10.71 -1.61 8.29
CA GLN A 337 -9.92 -2.02 7.13
C GLN A 337 -9.11 -0.85 6.54
N GLN A 338 -9.25 0.37 7.06
CA GLN A 338 -8.50 1.52 6.54
C GLN A 338 -6.99 1.38 6.80
N SER A 339 -6.58 0.72 7.89
CA SER A 339 -5.17 0.47 8.20
C SER A 339 -4.48 -0.45 7.19
N PHE A 340 -5.24 -1.22 6.40
CA PHE A 340 -4.72 -2.06 5.32
C PHE A 340 -4.10 -1.25 4.19
N PHE A 341 -4.44 0.03 4.09
CA PHE A 341 -3.98 0.92 3.05
C PHE A 341 -3.11 2.03 3.63
N ARG A 342 -2.27 2.60 2.78
CA ARG A 342 -1.51 3.80 3.13
C ARG A 342 -2.47 4.95 3.41
N ARG A 343 -2.21 5.76 4.45
CA ARG A 343 -3.12 6.84 4.82
C ARG A 343 -2.99 7.97 3.80
N TYR A 344 -4.10 8.28 3.14
CA TYR A 344 -4.21 9.34 2.14
C TYR A 344 -4.71 10.65 2.78
N HIS A 345 -3.96 11.74 2.59
CA HIS A 345 -4.27 13.06 3.13
C HIS A 345 -4.85 14.03 2.10
N GLY A 346 -4.72 13.71 0.80
CA GLY A 346 -5.25 14.55 -0.28
C GLY A 346 -4.27 14.70 -1.43
N THR A 347 -4.67 15.52 -2.39
CA THR A 347 -3.88 15.91 -3.55
C THR A 347 -3.32 17.32 -3.39
N ILE A 348 -2.15 17.54 -3.98
CA ILE A 348 -1.50 18.86 -4.09
C ILE A 348 -1.13 19.14 -5.53
N GLU A 349 -0.97 20.43 -5.82
CA GLU A 349 -0.39 20.89 -7.08
C GLU A 349 0.79 21.80 -6.76
N ILE A 350 1.96 21.44 -7.28
CA ILE A 350 3.17 22.23 -7.12
C ILE A 350 3.33 23.08 -8.37
N PRO A 351 3.26 24.42 -8.24
CA PRO A 351 3.47 25.31 -9.37
C PRO A 351 4.90 25.17 -9.90
N PRO A 352 5.15 25.49 -11.18
CA PRO A 352 6.50 25.56 -11.73
C PRO A 352 7.34 26.53 -10.88
N SER A 353 8.51 26.08 -10.41
CA SER A 353 9.41 26.96 -9.66
C SER A 353 10.01 28.00 -10.61
N PRO A 354 9.89 29.31 -10.34
CA PRO A 354 10.50 30.34 -11.17
C PRO A 354 12.03 30.43 -11.04
N VAL A 355 12.68 29.64 -10.16
CA VAL A 355 14.00 29.99 -9.59
C VAL A 355 15.15 29.04 -9.96
N ARG A 356 15.03 28.16 -10.97
CA ARG A 356 16.20 27.39 -11.45
C ARG A 356 16.52 27.65 -12.92
N ARG A 357 17.64 28.34 -13.16
CA ARG A 357 18.32 28.58 -14.45
C ARG A 357 18.87 27.29 -15.11
N SER A 358 18.38 26.12 -14.73
CA SER A 358 18.77 24.83 -15.28
C SER A 358 17.67 24.36 -16.22
N SER A 359 18.04 23.88 -17.40
CA SER A 359 17.27 23.60 -18.63
C SER A 359 16.03 22.68 -18.53
N VAL A 360 15.53 22.37 -17.34
CA VAL A 360 14.31 21.58 -17.15
C VAL A 360 13.18 22.54 -16.78
N ARG A 361 12.40 22.99 -17.78
CA ARG A 361 11.08 23.61 -17.55
C ARG A 361 10.25 22.61 -16.75
N THR A 362 10.15 22.79 -15.43
CA THR A 362 9.36 21.89 -14.58
C THR A 362 7.89 22.26 -14.73
N SER A 363 7.19 21.61 -15.65
CA SER A 363 5.73 21.69 -15.76
C SER A 363 5.08 21.47 -14.39
N ARG A 364 3.95 22.17 -14.14
CA ARG A 364 3.11 22.04 -12.94
C ARG A 364 2.94 20.57 -12.58
N ARG A 365 3.39 20.16 -11.39
CA ARG A 365 3.35 18.75 -10.97
C ARG A 365 2.15 18.50 -10.06
N GLN A 366 1.47 17.39 -10.29
CA GLN A 366 0.43 16.90 -9.40
C GLN A 366 1.04 15.91 -8.42
N GLY A 367 0.58 15.96 -7.17
CA GLY A 367 1.09 15.13 -6.10
C GLY A 367 -0.02 14.55 -5.24
N ILE A 368 0.29 13.43 -4.60
CA ILE A 368 -0.56 12.83 -3.55
C ILE A 368 0.23 12.86 -2.24
N VAL A 369 -0.42 13.31 -1.17
CA VAL A 369 0.15 13.40 0.17
C VAL A 369 -0.31 12.20 0.99
N PHE A 370 0.65 11.52 1.60
CA PHE A 370 0.46 10.34 2.43
C PHE A 370 1.15 10.46 3.77
N ASP A 371 0.79 9.57 4.70
CA ASP A 371 1.63 9.30 5.87
C ASP A 371 3.03 8.81 5.46
N VAL A 372 4.04 9.19 6.25
CA VAL A 372 5.33 8.52 6.20
C VAL A 372 5.13 7.13 6.80
N LEU A 373 5.51 6.12 6.02
CA LEU A 373 5.38 4.74 6.45
C LEU A 373 6.53 4.40 7.42
N THR A 374 6.23 4.28 8.71
CA THR A 374 7.18 3.90 9.76
C THR A 374 6.81 2.56 10.38
N PRO A 375 7.78 1.76 10.86
CA PRO A 375 7.49 0.54 11.61
C PRO A 375 6.63 0.80 12.85
N GLY A 376 5.88 -0.22 13.29
CA GLY A 376 5.13 -0.16 14.55
C GLY A 376 3.78 0.56 14.48
N LEU A 377 3.26 0.85 13.28
CA LEU A 377 1.95 1.47 13.12
C LEU A 377 0.84 0.48 13.45
N GLU A 378 -0.11 0.94 14.28
CA GLU A 378 -1.18 0.10 14.81
C GLU A 378 -2.07 -0.48 13.69
N GLY A 379 -2.41 -1.77 13.81
CA GLY A 379 -3.25 -2.47 12.83
C GLY A 379 -2.56 -2.86 11.52
N ARG A 380 -1.24 -2.60 11.39
CA ARG A 380 -0.42 -3.04 10.23
C ARG A 380 0.41 -4.29 10.50
N HIS A 381 0.33 -4.85 11.69
CA HIS A 381 1.11 -6.05 12.03
C HIS A 381 0.48 -7.31 11.42
N LEU A 382 1.32 -8.26 11.01
CA LEU A 382 0.90 -9.58 10.59
C LEU A 382 0.08 -10.27 11.68
N HIS A 383 -1.16 -10.62 11.36
CA HIS A 383 -2.05 -11.34 12.23
C HIS A 383 -1.71 -12.83 12.16
N SER A 384 -1.32 -13.40 13.29
CA SER A 384 -1.30 -14.86 13.49
C SER A 384 -2.75 -15.36 13.57
N GLY A 385 -3.41 -15.51 12.42
CA GLY A 385 -4.85 -15.75 12.35
C GLY A 385 -5.24 -16.80 11.33
N ARG A 386 -6.31 -17.54 11.65
CA ARG A 386 -6.93 -18.62 10.87
C ARG A 386 -7.06 -18.22 9.39
N VAL A 387 -6.68 -19.13 8.48
CA VAL A 387 -6.89 -18.99 7.03
C VAL A 387 -8.37 -18.68 6.78
N ILE A 388 -8.65 -17.56 6.13
CA ILE A 388 -10.00 -17.23 5.68
C ILE A 388 -10.42 -18.30 4.67
N GLY A 389 -11.62 -18.87 4.81
CA GLY A 389 -12.06 -20.03 4.02
C GLY A 389 -11.86 -19.86 2.51
N ASP A 390 -12.13 -18.65 1.99
CA ASP A 390 -11.96 -18.30 0.58
C ASP A 390 -10.51 -18.37 0.09
N PHE A 391 -9.53 -18.31 0.99
CA PHE A 391 -8.10 -18.34 0.67
C PHE A 391 -7.51 -19.76 0.79
N ALA A 392 -8.29 -20.74 1.25
CA ALA A 392 -7.83 -22.11 1.44
C ALA A 392 -7.16 -22.73 0.19
N PRO A 393 -7.65 -22.52 -1.05
CA PRO A 393 -6.98 -23.04 -2.24
C PRO A 393 -5.56 -22.46 -2.42
N HIS A 394 -5.37 -21.16 -2.20
CA HIS A 394 -4.05 -20.52 -2.31
C HIS A 394 -3.12 -20.96 -1.17
N ALA A 395 -3.64 -21.07 0.05
CA ALA A 395 -2.90 -21.54 1.21
C ALA A 395 -2.41 -22.99 1.02
N LYS A 396 -3.26 -23.88 0.47
CA LYS A 396 -2.89 -25.27 0.17
C LYS A 396 -1.77 -25.36 -0.87
N ILE A 397 -1.86 -24.56 -1.93
CA ILE A 397 -0.83 -24.53 -2.98
C ILE A 397 0.49 -24.01 -2.40
N LEU A 398 0.46 -22.89 -1.68
CA LEU A 398 1.67 -22.34 -1.04
C LEU A 398 2.28 -23.36 -0.07
N HIS A 399 1.45 -24.02 0.75
CA HIS A 399 1.94 -25.03 1.68
C HIS A 399 2.66 -26.20 0.98
N THR A 400 2.16 -26.63 -0.18
CA THR A 400 2.77 -27.68 -1.00
C THR A 400 4.11 -27.24 -1.58
N GLU A 401 4.22 -25.99 -2.04
CA GLU A 401 5.48 -25.43 -2.54
C GLU A 401 6.51 -25.27 -1.41
N LEU A 402 6.10 -24.72 -0.26
CA LEU A 402 6.94 -24.57 0.92
C LEU A 402 7.40 -25.92 1.51
N ALA A 403 6.68 -27.01 1.27
CA ALA A 403 7.08 -28.34 1.70
C ALA A 403 8.32 -28.87 0.96
N LYS A 404 8.63 -28.30 -0.22
CA LYS A 404 9.83 -28.64 -1.01
C LYS A 404 11.08 -27.89 -0.51
N LEU A 405 10.91 -26.89 0.35
CA LEU A 405 11.99 -26.09 0.91
C LEU A 405 12.37 -26.61 2.31
N ASP A 406 13.66 -26.55 2.63
CA ASP A 406 14.20 -26.87 3.96
C ASP A 406 14.01 -25.69 4.91
N ILE A 407 12.75 -25.44 5.28
CA ILE A 407 12.35 -24.36 6.21
C ILE A 407 11.62 -24.91 7.42
N SER A 408 11.78 -24.23 8.56
CA SER A 408 11.19 -24.65 9.83
C SER A 408 9.66 -24.58 9.81
N PRO A 409 8.96 -25.37 10.66
CA PRO A 409 7.52 -25.25 10.81
C PRO A 409 7.06 -23.84 11.23
N LEU A 410 7.91 -23.09 11.93
CA LEU A 410 7.64 -21.71 12.34
C LEU A 410 7.64 -20.78 11.11
N GLU A 411 8.65 -20.87 10.26
CA GLU A 411 8.72 -20.12 9.00
C GLU A 411 7.53 -20.47 8.10
N LYS A 412 7.19 -21.76 7.94
CA LYS A 412 6.00 -22.18 7.17
C LYS A 412 4.73 -21.48 7.64
N ARG A 413 4.52 -21.38 8.97
CA ARG A 413 3.38 -20.64 9.53
C ARG A 413 3.47 -19.15 9.23
N TRP A 414 4.66 -18.56 9.32
CA TRP A 414 4.88 -17.15 8.99
C TRP A 414 4.51 -16.83 7.53
N TYR A 415 4.99 -17.61 6.55
CA TYR A 415 4.62 -17.44 5.13
C TYR A 415 3.10 -17.53 4.92
N LEU A 416 2.41 -18.45 5.60
CA LEU A 416 0.96 -18.58 5.52
C LEU A 416 0.24 -17.37 6.12
N SER A 417 0.74 -16.81 7.22
CA SER A 417 0.21 -15.55 7.79
C SER A 417 0.40 -14.37 6.84
N VAL A 418 1.58 -14.24 6.22
CA VAL A 418 1.85 -13.21 5.20
C VAL A 418 0.88 -13.35 4.02
N LEU A 419 0.70 -14.57 3.50
CA LEU A 419 -0.25 -14.81 2.43
C LEU A 419 -1.67 -14.40 2.81
N ASN A 420 -2.16 -14.84 3.97
CA ASN A 420 -3.52 -14.56 4.42
C ASN A 420 -3.79 -13.06 4.54
N ASP A 421 -2.86 -12.32 5.13
CA ASP A 421 -3.06 -10.90 5.34
C ASP A 421 -2.95 -10.10 4.04
N ARG A 422 -1.98 -10.41 3.18
CA ARG A 422 -1.89 -9.76 1.86
C ARG A 422 -3.13 -10.02 1.01
N LEU A 423 -3.67 -11.25 1.04
CA LEU A 423 -4.94 -11.59 0.38
C LEU A 423 -6.11 -10.85 1.00
N ARG A 424 -6.14 -10.66 2.33
CA ARG A 424 -7.18 -9.88 3.02
C ARG A 424 -7.16 -8.41 2.59
N MET A 425 -5.98 -7.80 2.47
CA MET A 425 -5.82 -6.42 1.99
C MET A 425 -6.29 -6.27 0.55
N ALA A 426 -5.86 -7.16 -0.35
CA ALA A 426 -6.31 -7.15 -1.74
C ALA A 426 -7.82 -7.37 -1.86
N MET A 427 -8.38 -8.31 -1.09
CA MET A 427 -9.82 -8.54 -1.03
C MET A 427 -10.57 -7.29 -0.55
N SER A 428 -10.03 -6.54 0.41
CA SER A 428 -10.60 -5.25 0.83
C SER A 428 -10.64 -4.22 -0.31
N ALA A 429 -9.61 -4.19 -1.18
CA ALA A 429 -9.65 -3.35 -2.39
C ALA A 429 -10.69 -3.88 -3.40
N HIS A 430 -10.77 -5.21 -3.58
CA HIS A 430 -11.72 -5.85 -4.49
C HIS A 430 -13.18 -5.58 -4.10
N THR A 431 -13.51 -5.65 -2.81
CA THR A 431 -14.87 -5.33 -2.32
C THR A 431 -15.26 -3.86 -2.51
N LEU A 432 -14.30 -2.98 -2.85
CA LEU A 432 -14.49 -1.59 -3.22
C LEU A 432 -14.50 -1.37 -4.74
N GLY A 433 -14.40 -2.44 -5.53
CA GLY A 433 -14.33 -2.39 -6.99
C GLY A 433 -12.98 -1.90 -7.52
N ILE A 434 -11.92 -2.06 -6.73
CA ILE A 434 -10.55 -1.66 -7.08
C ILE A 434 -9.74 -2.92 -7.36
N LEU A 435 -9.17 -2.99 -8.57
CA LEU A 435 -8.11 -3.93 -8.93
C LEU A 435 -6.78 -3.17 -8.84
N HIS A 436 -5.78 -3.70 -8.16
CA HIS A 436 -4.49 -3.03 -7.99
C HIS A 436 -3.67 -2.97 -9.29
N GLY A 437 -3.79 -3.98 -10.16
CA GLY A 437 -3.22 -4.00 -11.51
C GLY A 437 -1.70 -4.18 -11.62
N ASP A 438 -0.95 -4.19 -10.51
CA ASP A 438 0.52 -4.34 -10.50
C ASP A 438 1.06 -4.90 -9.19
N ILE A 439 0.41 -5.95 -8.67
CA ILE A 439 0.82 -6.62 -7.42
C ILE A 439 2.27 -7.12 -7.54
N LYS A 440 3.14 -6.59 -6.68
CA LYS A 440 4.56 -6.95 -6.51
C LYS A 440 4.91 -7.00 -5.02
N PRO A 441 6.05 -7.61 -4.62
CA PRO A 441 6.46 -7.66 -3.21
C PRO A 441 6.51 -6.29 -2.53
N ASP A 442 7.02 -5.28 -3.25
CA ASP A 442 7.18 -3.90 -2.76
C ASP A 442 5.85 -3.17 -2.51
N CYS A 443 4.72 -3.72 -2.98
CA CYS A 443 3.39 -3.12 -2.74
C CYS A 443 2.86 -3.39 -1.33
N PHE A 444 3.49 -4.29 -0.56
CA PHE A 444 2.94 -4.84 0.70
C PHE A 444 3.80 -4.60 1.95
N GLY A 445 4.88 -3.83 1.90
CA GLY A 445 5.87 -3.84 2.98
C GLY A 445 6.48 -2.49 3.31
N LEU A 446 6.98 -2.41 4.54
CA LEU A 446 7.99 -1.43 4.91
C LEU A 446 9.37 -2.03 4.66
N PRO A 447 10.31 -1.29 4.05
CA PRO A 447 11.65 -1.82 3.78
C PRO A 447 12.38 -2.37 5.03
N ASP A 448 12.03 -1.84 6.20
CA ASP A 448 12.75 -2.08 7.46
C ASP A 448 11.91 -2.84 8.51
N SER A 449 10.73 -3.38 8.15
CA SER A 449 9.93 -4.21 9.05
C SER A 449 9.32 -5.42 8.33
N PRO A 450 9.68 -6.66 8.69
CA PRO A 450 9.10 -7.86 8.10
C PRO A 450 7.68 -8.15 8.60
N HIS A 451 7.23 -7.44 9.64
CA HIS A 451 5.95 -7.68 10.29
C HIS A 451 4.91 -6.62 9.99
N ASP A 452 5.33 -5.42 9.59
CA ASP A 452 4.43 -4.36 9.17
C ASP A 452 4.11 -4.49 7.69
N ILE A 453 2.82 -4.61 7.40
CA ILE A 453 2.29 -4.76 6.06
C ILE A 453 1.26 -3.67 5.79
N VAL A 454 1.30 -3.13 4.59
CA VAL A 454 0.33 -2.15 4.10
C VAL A 454 0.29 -2.24 2.58
N LEU A 455 -0.91 -2.23 2.00
CA LEU A 455 -1.08 -2.22 0.55
C LEU A 455 -1.01 -0.78 0.03
N HIS A 456 -0.07 -0.52 -0.88
CA HIS A 456 0.13 0.79 -1.49
C HIS A 456 0.57 0.71 -2.95
N ASP A 457 0.69 1.88 -3.59
CA ASP A 457 1.04 2.07 -5.01
C ASP A 457 -0.05 1.65 -6.01
N PHE A 458 -1.19 2.35 -5.93
CA PHE A 458 -2.31 2.17 -6.86
C PHE A 458 -2.12 2.92 -8.20
N SER A 459 -0.89 3.24 -8.61
CA SER A 459 -0.58 3.98 -9.84
C SER A 459 -0.98 3.27 -11.13
N ARG A 460 -1.23 1.96 -11.04
CA ARG A 460 -1.70 1.10 -12.14
C ARG A 460 -3.05 0.45 -11.84
N ALA A 461 -3.73 0.93 -10.79
CA ALA A 461 -4.99 0.37 -10.37
C ALA A 461 -6.10 0.70 -11.36
N TYR A 462 -7.03 -0.24 -11.51
CA TYR A 462 -8.31 0.04 -12.11
C TYR A 462 -9.35 0.14 -11.00
N THR A 463 -9.93 1.33 -10.85
CA THR A 463 -11.12 1.52 -10.01
C THR A 463 -12.33 1.52 -10.92
N PHE A 464 -13.31 0.65 -10.64
CA PHE A 464 -14.52 0.54 -11.43
C PHE A 464 -15.22 1.91 -11.61
N THR A 465 -15.64 2.17 -12.84
CA THR A 465 -16.38 3.36 -13.27
C THR A 465 -17.50 2.91 -14.19
N ARG A 466 -18.69 3.53 -14.14
CA ARG A 466 -19.84 3.16 -15.00
C ARG A 466 -19.59 3.26 -16.50
N GLU A 467 -18.59 4.04 -16.90
CA GLU A 467 -18.13 4.07 -18.28
C GLU A 467 -17.09 2.97 -18.53
N ARG A 468 -17.24 2.28 -19.66
CA ARG A 468 -16.29 1.25 -20.09
C ARG A 468 -14.88 1.86 -20.20
N PRO A 469 -13.84 1.29 -19.55
CA PRO A 469 -12.47 1.79 -19.65
C PRO A 469 -11.87 1.62 -21.05
N CYS A 470 -11.04 2.58 -21.47
CA CYS A 470 -10.32 2.59 -22.74
C CYS A 470 -9.48 1.33 -22.95
N ALA A 471 -8.97 0.72 -21.88
CA ALA A 471 -8.17 -0.50 -21.97
C ALA A 471 -8.90 -1.65 -22.68
N MET A 472 -10.25 -1.64 -22.73
CA MET A 472 -11.03 -2.62 -23.49
C MET A 472 -11.14 -2.33 -25.00
N ASN A 473 -10.80 -1.13 -25.47
CA ASN A 473 -10.76 -0.78 -26.89
C ASN A 473 -9.41 -1.22 -27.51
N GLY A 474 -9.01 -2.50 -27.35
CA GLY A 474 -7.75 -3.02 -27.87
C GLY A 474 -7.43 -4.45 -27.43
N ILE A 475 -6.25 -4.96 -27.80
CA ILE A 475 -5.82 -6.38 -27.64
C ILE A 475 -5.94 -6.91 -26.19
N ARG A 476 -5.95 -6.03 -25.19
CA ARG A 476 -6.10 -6.39 -23.78
C ARG A 476 -7.55 -6.23 -23.31
N ARG A 477 -8.41 -7.21 -23.63
CA ARG A 477 -9.70 -7.31 -22.91
C ARG A 477 -9.43 -7.37 -21.41
N LEU A 478 -9.97 -6.41 -20.66
CA LEU A 478 -10.09 -6.57 -19.22
C LEU A 478 -10.87 -7.86 -19.01
N ARG A 479 -10.24 -8.78 -18.26
CA ARG A 479 -10.88 -10.03 -17.84
C ARG A 479 -12.13 -9.66 -17.03
N SER A 480 -13.08 -10.58 -16.90
CA SER A 480 -14.14 -10.42 -15.89
C SER A 480 -13.50 -10.12 -14.54
N PHE A 481 -14.20 -9.37 -13.69
CA PHE A 481 -13.69 -8.95 -12.39
C PHE A 481 -13.20 -10.16 -11.58
N GLU A 482 -13.96 -11.24 -11.54
CA GLU A 482 -13.57 -12.49 -10.89
C GLU A 482 -12.25 -13.05 -11.42
N CYS A 483 -12.06 -13.05 -12.74
CA CYS A 483 -10.82 -13.55 -13.35
C CYS A 483 -9.63 -12.62 -13.08
N ALA A 484 -9.86 -11.30 -13.04
CA ALA A 484 -8.82 -10.34 -12.64
C ALA A 484 -8.43 -10.49 -11.17
N VAL A 485 -9.41 -10.67 -10.28
CA VAL A 485 -9.20 -10.96 -8.85
C VAL A 485 -8.36 -12.23 -8.67
N GLU A 486 -8.68 -13.32 -9.37
CA GLU A 486 -7.93 -14.57 -9.28
C GLU A 486 -6.47 -14.41 -9.76
N VAL A 487 -6.24 -13.61 -10.81
CA VAL A 487 -4.88 -13.26 -11.26
C VAL A 487 -4.12 -12.51 -10.16
N GLU A 488 -4.74 -11.52 -9.51
CA GLU A 488 -4.09 -10.80 -8.40
C GLU A 488 -3.80 -11.72 -7.20
N ARG A 489 -4.74 -12.59 -6.81
CA ARG A 489 -4.53 -13.58 -5.74
C ARG A 489 -3.38 -14.54 -6.06
N ARG A 490 -3.27 -14.99 -7.32
CA ARG A 490 -2.16 -15.81 -7.79
C ARG A 490 -0.83 -15.04 -7.74
N ASN A 491 -0.81 -13.77 -8.14
CA ASN A 491 0.38 -12.93 -8.08
C ASN A 491 0.83 -12.72 -6.64
N ILE A 492 -0.10 -12.45 -5.70
CA ILE A 492 0.20 -12.36 -4.26
C ILE A 492 0.84 -13.64 -3.76
N ARG A 493 0.26 -14.80 -4.07
CA ARG A 493 0.84 -16.10 -3.67
C ARG A 493 2.26 -16.28 -4.21
N SER A 494 2.49 -15.91 -5.46
CA SER A 494 3.81 -16.02 -6.10
C SER A 494 4.82 -15.08 -5.42
N CYS A 495 4.42 -13.82 -5.16
CA CYS A 495 5.23 -12.85 -4.43
C CYS A 495 5.61 -13.33 -3.03
N VAL A 496 4.73 -14.06 -2.34
CA VAL A 496 5.01 -14.62 -1.01
C VAL A 496 5.94 -15.82 -1.08
N HIS A 497 5.85 -16.63 -2.13
CA HIS A 497 6.75 -17.77 -2.34
C HIS A 497 8.18 -17.35 -2.76
N GLU A 498 8.33 -16.17 -3.39
CA GLU A 498 9.62 -15.63 -3.84
C GLU A 498 10.37 -14.83 -2.76
N MET A 499 9.73 -14.55 -1.61
CA MET A 499 10.38 -14.01 -0.42
C MET A 499 11.30 -15.06 0.20
#